data_AF-A0A814VJR4-F1
#
_entry.id   AF-A0A814VJR4-F1
#
_cell.length_a   1.000
_cell.length_b   1.000
_cell.length_c   1.000
_cell.angle_alpha   90.00
_cell.angle_beta   90.00
_cell.angle_gamma   90.00
#
_symmetry.space_group_name_H-M   'P 1'
#
loop_
_entity.id
_entity.type
_entity.pdbx_description
1 polymer ?
#
loop_
_entity_poly.entity_id
_entity_poly.type
_entity_poly.pdbx_seq_one_letter_code
_entity_poly.pdbx_strand_id
1 'polypeptide(L)'
;MSNSLKRLEIRLKEREDEYICYKQFYILVGTFNVNNRQAPANILLKEWFYKVTYNNEENKQMYIPDIIAVGFQEIDTSGGAYIYDDKRKEDEWEYMVRKTIKSCYEKNNEENIKFKLLNRVRLMVKSSQISKSLASVSFFLGILLFVYVRSTHISKCTLISRSSVPTGFMGIAGNKGGVGIRFRFL
;
A
#
# COMPACT_ATOMS: atom_id res chain seq x y z
N MET A 1 0.36 36.07 -16.82
CA MET A 1 0.13 35.92 -15.36
C MET A 1 0.79 37.07 -14.63
N SER A 2 0.04 37.80 -13.81
CA SER A 2 0.45 39.08 -13.20
C SER A 2 1.55 38.91 -12.15
N ASN A 3 2.57 39.79 -12.18
CA ASN A 3 3.65 39.88 -11.19
C ASN A 3 3.15 40.02 -9.74
N SER A 4 1.91 40.49 -9.54
CA SER A 4 1.29 40.63 -8.23
C SER A 4 0.93 39.27 -7.59
N LEU A 5 0.52 38.27 -8.37
CA LEU A 5 0.20 36.94 -7.85
C LEU A 5 1.47 36.23 -7.34
N LYS A 6 2.57 36.30 -8.08
CA LYS A 6 3.86 35.75 -7.64
C LYS A 6 4.35 36.39 -6.34
N ARG A 7 4.18 37.71 -6.19
CA ARG A 7 4.54 38.41 -4.95
C ARG A 7 3.69 37.94 -3.76
N LEU A 8 2.42 37.63 -3.98
CA LEU A 8 1.54 37.09 -2.93
C LEU A 8 1.92 35.66 -2.54
N GLU A 9 2.21 34.79 -3.50
CA GLU A 9 2.67 33.42 -3.21
C GLU A 9 3.96 33.40 -2.38
N ILE A 10 4.93 34.26 -2.72
CA ILE A 10 6.18 34.39 -1.96
C ILE A 10 5.89 34.82 -0.51
N ARG A 11 5.08 35.87 -0.33
CA ARG A 11 4.74 36.40 1.00
C ARG A 11 3.94 35.42 1.86
N LEU A 12 3.04 34.64 1.25
CA LEU A 12 2.34 33.59 1.97
C LEU A 12 3.31 32.51 2.41
N LYS A 13 4.20 32.07 1.52
CA LYS A 13 5.22 31.07 1.86
C LYS A 13 6.20 31.52 2.94
N GLU A 14 6.59 32.79 2.96
CA GLU A 14 7.41 33.36 4.04
C GLU A 14 6.70 33.34 5.41
N ARG A 15 5.37 33.25 5.42
CA ARG A 15 4.51 33.22 6.62
C ARG A 15 3.89 31.84 6.84
N GLU A 16 4.45 30.81 6.22
CA GLU A 16 3.91 29.45 6.26
C GLU A 16 3.70 28.94 7.70
N ASP A 17 4.61 29.29 8.61
CA ASP A 17 4.56 28.91 10.03
C ASP A 17 3.33 29.48 10.77
N GLU A 18 2.67 30.51 10.24
CA GLU A 18 1.45 31.07 10.83
C GLU A 18 0.21 30.18 10.58
N TYR A 19 0.26 29.30 9.58
CA TYR A 19 -0.89 28.51 9.16
C TYR A 19 -0.58 27.04 8.83
N ILE A 20 0.68 26.60 8.92
CA ILE A 20 1.10 25.21 8.77
C ILE A 20 1.82 24.74 10.02
N CYS A 21 1.43 23.55 10.50
CA CYS A 21 2.16 22.82 11.52
C CYS A 21 2.75 21.55 10.91
N TYR A 22 4.07 21.49 10.85
CA TYR A 22 4.80 20.29 10.42
C TYR A 22 4.84 19.28 11.56
N LYS A 23 4.50 18.02 11.25
CA LYS A 23 4.58 16.90 12.18
C LYS A 23 5.41 15.79 11.55
N GLN A 24 6.30 15.21 12.36
CA GLN A 24 7.04 14.03 11.99
C GLN A 24 6.06 12.86 11.79
N PHE A 25 6.29 12.07 10.75
CA PHE A 25 5.41 10.97 10.38
C PHE A 25 6.26 9.77 9.96
N TYR A 26 5.91 8.57 10.41
CA TYR A 26 6.68 7.36 10.11
C TYR A 26 5.92 6.43 9.17
N ILE A 27 6.55 6.03 8.08
CA ILE A 27 5.96 5.12 7.09
C ILE A 27 6.81 3.87 7.03
N LEU A 28 6.19 2.71 7.29
CA LEU A 28 6.80 1.41 7.06
C LEU A 28 6.42 0.92 5.67
N VAL A 29 7.42 0.58 4.84
CA VAL A 29 7.20 0.04 3.49
C VAL A 29 7.86 -1.33 3.38
N GLY A 30 7.10 -2.33 2.98
CA GLY A 30 7.58 -3.69 2.73
C GLY A 30 7.22 -4.17 1.32
N THR A 31 8.07 -5.01 0.74
CA THR A 31 7.79 -5.67 -0.54
C THR A 31 8.25 -7.12 -0.55
N PHE A 32 7.41 -8.05 -0.98
CA PHE A 32 7.75 -9.47 -1.00
C PHE A 32 7.19 -10.17 -2.24
N ASN A 33 8.10 -10.73 -3.03
CA ASN A 33 7.75 -11.69 -4.06
C ASN A 33 7.53 -13.05 -3.38
N VAL A 34 6.30 -13.54 -3.39
CA VAL A 34 5.92 -14.76 -2.67
C VAL A 34 6.13 -16.03 -3.48
N ASN A 35 6.54 -15.90 -4.75
CA ASN A 35 6.82 -17.00 -5.67
C ASN A 35 5.69 -18.07 -5.66
N ASN A 36 4.45 -17.63 -5.89
CA ASN A 36 3.23 -18.44 -5.93
C ASN A 36 2.89 -19.20 -4.65
N ARG A 37 3.56 -18.90 -3.54
CA ARG A 37 3.31 -19.58 -2.27
C ARG A 37 2.02 -19.08 -1.63
N GLN A 38 1.36 -20.01 -0.96
CA GLN A 38 0.24 -19.70 -0.09
C GLN A 38 0.72 -18.99 1.17
N ALA A 39 -0.11 -18.11 1.73
CA ALA A 39 0.21 -17.50 3.01
C ALA A 39 0.25 -18.59 4.11
N PRO A 40 1.32 -18.67 4.92
CA PRO A 40 1.42 -19.67 5.96
C PRO A 40 0.38 -19.42 7.07
N ALA A 41 -0.40 -20.44 7.44
CA ALA A 41 -1.50 -20.28 8.40
C ALA A 41 -1.04 -19.91 9.84
N ASN A 42 0.13 -20.41 10.24
CA ASN A 42 0.63 -20.36 11.62
C ASN A 42 1.87 -19.48 11.81
N ILE A 43 2.35 -18.82 10.76
CA ILE A 43 3.54 -17.95 10.81
C ILE A 43 3.10 -16.51 10.61
N LEU A 44 3.65 -15.61 11.43
CA LEU A 44 3.43 -14.16 11.31
C LEU A 44 4.73 -13.49 10.91
N LEU A 45 4.64 -12.46 10.07
CA LEU A 45 5.80 -11.72 9.57
C LEU A 45 6.32 -10.68 10.59
N LYS A 46 6.35 -10.99 11.88
CA LYS A 46 6.51 -9.98 12.96
C LYS A 46 7.74 -9.10 12.80
N GLU A 47 8.86 -9.68 12.37
CA GLU A 47 10.13 -8.98 12.15
C GLU A 47 10.02 -7.84 11.13
N TRP A 48 9.12 -7.99 10.16
CA TRP A 48 8.85 -7.02 9.12
C TRP A 48 7.97 -5.85 9.59
N PHE A 49 7.11 -6.10 10.58
CA PHE A 49 6.11 -5.16 11.08
C PHE A 49 6.41 -4.72 12.52
N TYR A 50 7.67 -4.80 12.97
CA TYR A 50 7.97 -4.44 14.34
C TYR A 50 8.09 -2.92 14.47
N LYS A 51 9.11 -2.29 13.85
CA LYS A 51 9.36 -0.84 13.95
C LYS A 51 10.06 -0.28 12.70
N VAL A 52 9.88 1.02 12.49
CA VAL A 52 10.66 1.80 11.51
C VAL A 52 12.01 2.13 12.13
N THR A 53 13.09 1.89 11.39
CA THR A 53 14.46 2.20 11.81
C THR A 53 15.01 3.32 10.94
N TYR A 54 15.59 4.33 11.58
CA TYR A 54 16.19 5.47 10.90
C TYR A 54 17.61 5.69 11.47
N ASN A 55 18.54 6.08 10.59
CA ASN A 55 19.98 6.33 10.83
C ASN A 55 20.92 5.12 11.07
N ASN A 56 22.20 5.39 10.77
CA ASN A 56 23.37 4.50 10.67
C ASN A 56 23.53 3.52 11.85
N GLU A 57 24.20 2.39 11.56
CA GLU A 57 24.31 1.16 12.38
C GLU A 57 24.65 1.36 13.87
N GLU A 58 25.19 2.51 14.26
CA GLU A 58 25.59 2.82 15.63
C GLU A 58 24.46 3.37 16.53
N ASN A 59 23.35 3.90 15.98
CA ASN A 59 22.25 4.50 16.77
C ASN A 59 20.87 4.16 16.21
N LYS A 60 20.50 2.88 16.26
CA LYS A 60 19.24 2.35 15.71
C LYS A 60 18.02 2.80 16.53
N GLN A 61 17.51 4.00 16.26
CA GLN A 61 16.27 4.49 16.86
C GLN A 61 15.06 3.86 16.18
N MET A 62 14.07 3.51 16.99
CA MET A 62 13.00 2.59 16.64
C MET A 62 11.64 3.26 16.86
N TYR A 63 10.93 3.54 15.77
CA TYR A 63 9.67 4.29 15.79
C TYR A 63 8.49 3.40 15.40
N ILE A 64 7.34 3.67 16.01
CA ILE A 64 6.08 3.03 15.64
C ILE A 64 5.57 3.75 14.37
N PRO A 65 5.22 3.02 13.29
CA PRO A 65 4.73 3.63 12.05
C PRO A 65 3.35 4.24 12.24
N ASP A 66 3.03 5.23 11.42
CA ASP A 66 1.70 5.82 11.26
C ASP A 66 0.96 5.26 10.03
N ILE A 67 1.73 4.94 8.97
CA ILE A 67 1.29 4.22 7.78
C ILE A 67 2.14 2.96 7.63
N ILE A 68 1.51 1.86 7.21
CA ILE A 68 2.15 0.63 6.78
C ILE A 68 1.70 0.34 5.35
N ALA A 69 2.63 0.30 4.41
CA ALA A 69 2.37 -0.06 3.01
C ALA A 69 3.12 -1.34 2.67
N VAL A 70 2.42 -2.36 2.19
CA VAL A 70 3.03 -3.66 1.85
C VAL A 70 2.61 -4.09 0.47
N GLY A 71 3.60 -4.28 -0.40
CA GLY A 71 3.43 -4.82 -1.73
C GLY A 71 3.77 -6.31 -1.78
N PHE A 72 2.96 -7.08 -2.50
CA PHE A 72 3.29 -8.46 -2.85
C PHE A 72 3.38 -8.63 -4.35
N GLN A 73 4.25 -9.54 -4.79
CA GLN A 73 4.38 -9.95 -6.19
C GLN A 73 4.26 -11.48 -6.30
N GLU A 74 3.82 -11.94 -7.48
CA GLU A 74 3.69 -13.37 -7.81
C GLU A 74 2.80 -14.13 -6.82
N ILE A 75 1.72 -13.50 -6.34
CA ILE A 75 0.69 -14.16 -5.51
C ILE A 75 0.07 -15.36 -6.23
N ASP A 76 -0.26 -15.19 -7.50
CA ASP A 76 -0.68 -16.26 -8.38
C ASP A 76 -0.21 -16.00 -9.80
N THR A 77 0.55 -16.94 -10.35
CA THR A 77 0.99 -17.00 -11.75
C THR A 77 0.55 -18.30 -12.42
N SER A 78 -0.35 -19.07 -11.79
CA SER A 78 -0.86 -20.30 -12.35
C SER A 78 -1.71 -20.01 -13.60
N GLY A 79 -1.75 -20.97 -14.54
CA GLY A 79 -2.56 -20.84 -15.76
C GLY A 79 -4.04 -20.54 -15.48
N GLY A 80 -4.57 -21.01 -14.36
CA GLY A 80 -5.95 -20.74 -13.92
C GLY A 80 -6.20 -19.29 -13.54
N ALA A 81 -5.20 -18.57 -13.03
CA ALA A 81 -5.32 -17.15 -12.68
C ALA A 81 -5.46 -16.23 -13.93
N TYR A 82 -5.09 -16.74 -15.12
CA TYR A 82 -5.36 -16.06 -16.39
C TYR A 82 -6.83 -16.17 -16.83
N ILE A 83 -7.58 -17.13 -16.27
CA ILE A 83 -8.91 -17.52 -16.73
C ILE A 83 -9.98 -17.16 -15.68
N TYR A 84 -9.67 -17.33 -14.39
CA TYR A 84 -10.61 -17.17 -13.29
C TYR A 84 -10.15 -16.09 -12.30
N ASP A 85 -11.10 -15.26 -11.85
CA ASP A 85 -10.88 -14.26 -10.79
C ASP A 85 -10.94 -14.91 -9.39
N ASP A 86 -9.93 -15.70 -9.03
CA ASP A 86 -9.80 -16.29 -7.69
C ASP A 86 -9.08 -15.33 -6.72
N LYS A 87 -9.81 -14.85 -5.72
CA LYS A 87 -9.31 -13.91 -4.69
C LYS A 87 -8.78 -14.59 -3.44
N ARG A 88 -8.89 -15.92 -3.32
CA ARG A 88 -8.57 -16.65 -2.08
C ARG A 88 -7.16 -16.37 -1.59
N LYS A 89 -6.17 -16.45 -2.47
CA LYS A 89 -4.78 -16.17 -2.10
C LYS A 89 -4.58 -14.71 -1.68
N GLU A 90 -5.25 -13.76 -2.34
CA GLU A 90 -5.20 -12.35 -1.94
C GLU A 90 -5.72 -12.16 -0.51
N ASP A 91 -6.89 -12.74 -0.21
CA ASP A 91 -7.55 -12.65 1.08
C ASP A 91 -6.72 -13.33 2.19
N GLU A 92 -6.05 -14.44 1.89
CA GLU A 92 -5.14 -15.12 2.80
C GLU A 92 -3.92 -14.27 3.17
N TRP A 93 -3.27 -13.65 2.16
CA TRP A 93 -2.14 -12.75 2.40
C TRP A 93 -2.57 -11.48 3.15
N GLU A 94 -3.73 -10.89 2.81
CA GLU A 94 -4.31 -9.76 3.55
C GLU A 94 -4.59 -10.15 5.02
N TYR A 95 -5.19 -11.32 5.25
CA TYR A 95 -5.47 -11.84 6.58
C TYR A 95 -4.20 -12.00 7.43
N MET A 96 -3.16 -12.60 6.86
CA MET A 96 -1.88 -12.79 7.53
C MET A 96 -1.21 -11.45 7.88
N VAL A 97 -1.22 -10.47 6.97
CA VAL A 97 -0.71 -9.12 7.24
C VAL A 97 -1.49 -8.45 8.36
N ARG A 98 -2.83 -8.45 8.29
CA ARG A 98 -3.70 -7.87 9.31
C ARG A 98 -3.47 -8.51 10.69
N LYS A 99 -3.35 -9.85 10.74
CA LYS A 99 -3.07 -10.60 11.97
C LYS A 99 -1.69 -10.27 12.53
N THR A 100 -0.69 -10.11 11.66
CA THR A 100 0.67 -9.72 12.05
C THR A 100 0.68 -8.32 12.67
N ILE A 101 0.12 -7.32 11.98
CA ILE A 101 0.00 -5.93 12.47
C ILE A 101 -0.70 -5.90 13.84
N LYS A 102 -1.84 -6.60 13.96
CA LYS A 102 -2.56 -6.71 15.23
C LYS A 102 -1.69 -7.32 16.34
N SER A 103 -0.93 -8.37 16.03
CA SER A 103 -0.04 -8.99 17.02
C SER A 103 1.14 -8.10 17.41
N CYS A 104 1.62 -7.22 16.53
CA CYS A 104 2.74 -6.34 16.81
C CYS A 104 2.32 -5.11 17.64
N TYR A 105 1.13 -4.55 17.38
CA TYR A 105 0.75 -3.23 17.90
C TYR A 105 -0.46 -3.21 18.84
N GLU A 106 -1.43 -4.13 18.70
CA GLU A 106 -2.65 -4.09 19.52
C GLU A 106 -2.51 -4.85 20.85
N LYS A 107 -1.38 -5.52 21.10
CA LYS A 107 -1.27 -6.50 22.21
C LYS A 107 -0.13 -6.32 23.21
N ASN A 108 0.69 -5.28 23.15
CA ASN A 108 1.78 -5.14 24.14
C ASN A 108 1.96 -3.68 24.60
N ASN A 109 1.59 -3.43 25.86
CA ASN A 109 1.88 -2.27 26.72
C ASN A 109 1.15 -0.94 26.42
N GLU A 110 0.67 -0.32 27.51
CA GLU A 110 0.11 1.04 27.78
C GLU A 110 -0.68 1.80 26.70
N GLU A 111 -0.28 1.76 25.42
CA GLU A 111 -0.98 2.40 24.30
C GLU A 111 -1.49 1.35 23.30
N ASN A 112 -2.81 1.16 23.28
CA ASN A 112 -3.47 0.27 22.33
C ASN A 112 -3.52 0.90 20.92
N ILE A 113 -2.45 0.71 20.14
CA ILE A 113 -2.33 1.27 18.78
C ILE A 113 -3.00 0.35 17.76
N LYS A 114 -4.09 0.84 17.18
CA LYS A 114 -4.89 0.11 16.18
C LYS A 114 -4.63 0.63 14.79
N PHE A 115 -4.45 -0.27 13.84
CA PHE A 115 -4.39 0.06 12.41
C PHE A 115 -5.66 -0.39 11.70
N LYS A 116 -6.05 0.36 10.66
CA LYS A 116 -7.15 0.03 9.77
C LYS A 116 -6.65 -0.02 8.33
N LEU A 117 -7.19 -0.94 7.54
CA LEU A 117 -6.93 -0.97 6.10
C LEU A 117 -7.53 0.31 5.50
N LEU A 118 -6.68 1.18 4.96
CA LEU A 118 -7.10 2.36 4.22
C LEU A 118 -7.61 1.95 2.84
N ASN A 119 -6.79 1.18 2.11
CA ASN A 119 -7.17 0.66 0.82
C ASN A 119 -6.29 -0.51 0.39
N ARG A 120 -6.82 -1.30 -0.54
CA ARG A 120 -6.08 -2.33 -1.28
C ARG A 120 -6.25 -2.15 -2.78
N VAL A 121 -5.19 -2.44 -3.52
CA VAL A 121 -5.22 -2.47 -4.99
C VAL A 121 -4.51 -3.72 -5.46
N ARG A 122 -5.06 -4.31 -6.53
CA ARG A 122 -4.48 -5.44 -7.23
C ARG A 122 -4.27 -5.07 -8.70
N LEU A 123 -3.31 -5.73 -9.33
CA LEU A 123 -3.07 -5.54 -10.75
C LEU A 123 -4.21 -6.17 -11.54
N MET A 124 -4.84 -5.36 -12.37
CA MET A 124 -5.95 -5.78 -13.22
C MET A 124 -5.72 -5.22 -14.61
N VAL A 125 -6.14 -5.96 -15.62
CA VAL A 125 -6.16 -5.47 -17.00
C VAL A 125 -7.40 -4.62 -17.21
N LYS A 126 -7.24 -3.43 -17.80
CA LYS A 126 -8.36 -2.55 -18.09
C LYS A 126 -9.20 -3.14 -19.23
N SER A 127 -10.48 -3.35 -18.97
CA SER A 127 -11.46 -3.89 -19.93
C SER A 127 -11.49 -3.13 -21.28
N SER A 128 -11.11 -1.84 -21.30
CA SER A 128 -11.05 -1.03 -22.53
C SER A 128 -9.94 -1.43 -23.52
N GLN A 129 -8.99 -2.28 -23.12
CA GLN A 129 -7.93 -2.79 -24.00
C GLN A 129 -8.22 -4.22 -24.50
N ILE A 130 -9.33 -4.81 -24.08
CA ILE A 130 -9.70 -6.18 -24.44
C ILE A 130 -10.95 -6.11 -25.33
N SER A 131 -10.89 -6.74 -26.50
CA SER A 131 -12.04 -6.86 -27.41
C SER A 131 -13.26 -7.43 -26.64
N LYS A 132 -14.48 -6.96 -26.94
CA LYS A 132 -15.71 -7.33 -26.19
C LYS A 132 -15.96 -8.85 -26.10
N SER A 133 -15.40 -9.65 -27.02
CA SER A 133 -15.47 -11.13 -26.98
C SER A 133 -14.46 -11.79 -26.02
N LEU A 134 -13.38 -11.10 -25.66
CA LEU A 134 -12.34 -11.54 -24.71
C LEU A 134 -12.50 -10.90 -23.32
N ALA A 135 -13.49 -10.02 -23.13
CA ALA A 135 -13.74 -9.29 -21.88
C ALA A 135 -14.04 -10.18 -20.66
N SER A 136 -14.39 -11.46 -20.88
CA SER A 136 -14.54 -12.46 -19.82
C SER A 136 -13.21 -13.03 -19.32
N VAL A 137 -12.09 -12.75 -20.00
CA VAL A 137 -10.76 -13.26 -19.63
C VAL A 137 -10.03 -12.20 -18.81
N SER A 138 -10.09 -12.36 -17.49
CA SER A 138 -9.35 -11.51 -16.55
C SER A 138 -7.94 -12.06 -16.38
N PHE A 139 -6.95 -11.39 -16.96
CA PHE A 139 -5.53 -11.71 -16.77
C PHE A 139 -5.05 -11.20 -15.40
N PHE A 140 -5.44 -11.88 -14.33
CA PHE A 140 -5.05 -11.55 -12.96
C PHE A 140 -3.75 -12.23 -12.59
N LEU A 141 -2.68 -11.47 -12.33
CA LEU A 141 -1.40 -12.11 -11.99
C LEU A 141 -0.60 -11.27 -10.98
N GLY A 142 -0.85 -11.56 -9.71
CA GLY A 142 0.21 -11.62 -8.72
C GLY A 142 0.67 -10.34 -8.02
N ILE A 143 0.32 -9.12 -8.48
CA ILE A 143 0.77 -7.88 -7.82
C ILE A 143 -0.35 -7.27 -6.95
N LEU A 144 -0.08 -7.14 -5.65
CA LEU A 144 -0.98 -6.56 -4.65
C LEU A 144 -0.29 -5.44 -3.87
N LEU A 145 -1.06 -4.47 -3.41
CA LEU A 145 -0.62 -3.45 -2.46
C LEU A 145 -1.70 -3.22 -1.41
N PHE A 146 -1.32 -3.33 -0.15
CA PHE A 146 -2.13 -3.01 1.02
C PHE A 146 -1.57 -1.76 1.70
N VAL A 147 -2.43 -0.80 2.02
CA VAL A 147 -2.07 0.37 2.83
C VAL A 147 -2.92 0.38 4.09
N TYR A 148 -2.27 0.25 5.24
CA TYR A 148 -2.86 0.39 6.57
C TYR A 148 -2.44 1.73 7.17
N VAL A 149 -3.35 2.34 7.92
CA VAL A 149 -3.12 3.61 8.61
C VAL A 149 -3.56 3.46 10.06
N ARG A 150 -2.85 4.12 10.98
CA ARG A 150 -3.32 4.23 12.37
C ARG A 150 -4.76 4.74 12.41
N SER A 151 -5.55 4.17 13.30
CA SER A 151 -6.98 4.48 13.44
C SER A 151 -7.23 5.95 13.78
N THR A 152 -6.30 6.60 14.49
CA THR A 152 -6.32 8.03 14.83
C THR A 152 -6.08 8.95 13.63
N HIS A 153 -5.58 8.40 12.51
CA HIS A 153 -5.23 9.15 11.31
C HIS A 153 -6.10 8.81 10.11
N ILE A 154 -6.98 7.81 10.20
CA ILE A 154 -7.79 7.39 9.05
C ILE A 154 -8.74 8.49 8.55
N SER A 155 -9.32 9.30 9.45
CA SER A 155 -10.21 10.40 9.09
C SER A 155 -9.50 11.54 8.34
N LYS A 156 -8.17 11.60 8.44
CA LYS A 156 -7.32 12.59 7.76
C LYS A 156 -6.96 12.18 6.33
N CYS A 157 -7.14 10.90 5.99
CA CYS A 157 -6.84 10.37 4.68
C CYS A 157 -8.01 10.65 3.73
N THR A 158 -7.83 11.61 2.81
CA THR A 158 -8.84 12.05 1.85
C THR A 158 -8.38 11.82 0.41
N LEU A 159 -9.29 11.96 -0.57
CA LEU A 159 -8.97 11.86 -2.00
C LEU A 159 -8.24 10.54 -2.37
N ILE A 160 -8.69 9.44 -1.79
CA ILE A 160 -8.09 8.13 -1.98
C ILE A 160 -8.36 7.67 -3.42
N SER A 161 -7.30 7.37 -4.16
CA SER A 161 -7.37 6.87 -5.52
C SER A 161 -6.41 5.72 -5.73
N ARG A 162 -6.73 4.86 -6.68
CA ARG A 162 -5.98 3.65 -7.02
C ARG A 162 -5.76 3.58 -8.51
N SER A 163 -4.61 3.05 -8.90
CA SER A 163 -4.33 2.75 -10.29
C SER A 163 -3.60 1.43 -10.40
N SER A 164 -3.77 0.78 -11.54
CA SER A 164 -3.04 -0.41 -11.94
C SER A 164 -2.68 -0.28 -13.42
N VAL A 165 -1.47 -0.70 -13.75
CA VAL A 165 -0.91 -0.65 -15.10
C VAL A 165 -0.27 -2.00 -15.38
N PRO A 166 -0.92 -2.87 -16.18
CA PRO A 166 -0.28 -4.09 -16.66
C PRO A 166 0.77 -3.74 -17.71
N THR A 167 1.89 -4.46 -17.71
CA THR A 167 2.98 -4.34 -18.70
C THR A 167 3.50 -5.71 -19.13
N GLY A 168 2.75 -6.77 -18.83
CA GLY A 168 3.14 -8.14 -19.06
C GLY A 168 3.07 -8.55 -20.54
N PHE A 169 2.75 -9.82 -20.79
CA PHE A 169 2.64 -10.36 -22.15
C PHE A 169 1.83 -9.42 -23.07
N MET A 170 2.44 -9.06 -24.22
CA MET A 170 1.93 -8.08 -25.20
C MET A 170 1.59 -6.69 -24.65
N GLY A 171 2.15 -6.30 -23.51
CA GLY A 171 1.84 -5.03 -22.82
C GLY A 171 0.45 -4.99 -22.19
N ILE A 172 -0.28 -6.10 -22.19
CA ILE A 172 -1.69 -6.17 -21.78
C ILE A 172 -1.86 -7.11 -20.59
N ALA A 173 -1.06 -8.17 -20.46
CA ALA A 173 -1.24 -9.12 -19.36
C ALA A 173 -0.76 -8.57 -18.01
N GLY A 174 -1.45 -9.00 -16.94
CA GLY A 174 -1.15 -8.59 -15.58
C GLY A 174 0.06 -9.27 -14.93
N ASN A 175 0.84 -10.12 -15.61
CA ASN A 175 1.95 -10.87 -14.97
C ASN A 175 3.11 -9.99 -14.53
N LYS A 176 3.24 -8.82 -15.14
CA LYS A 176 4.16 -7.74 -14.77
C LYS A 176 3.42 -6.42 -14.92
N GLY A 177 3.90 -5.41 -14.20
CA GLY A 177 3.28 -4.09 -14.18
C GLY A 177 3.45 -3.43 -12.83
N GLY A 178 2.51 -2.53 -12.52
CA GLY A 178 2.53 -1.80 -11.27
C GLY A 178 1.12 -1.51 -10.76
N VAL A 179 1.04 -1.35 -9.45
CA VAL A 179 -0.15 -0.87 -8.75
C VAL A 179 0.23 0.30 -7.87
N GLY A 180 -0.72 1.21 -7.64
CA GLY A 180 -0.48 2.39 -6.82
C GLY A 180 -1.73 2.81 -6.07
N ILE A 181 -1.52 3.28 -4.85
CA ILE A 181 -2.54 3.96 -4.04
C ILE A 181 -2.01 5.36 -3.76
N ARG A 182 -2.83 6.37 -4.02
CA ARG A 182 -2.57 7.76 -3.59
C ARG A 182 -3.69 8.23 -2.68
N PHE A 183 -3.34 9.11 -1.75
CA PHE A 183 -4.30 9.83 -0.91
C PHE A 183 -3.64 11.12 -0.43
N ARG A 184 -4.46 12.04 0.05
CA ARG A 184 -4.02 13.25 0.73
C ARG A 184 -4.15 13.04 2.24
N PHE A 185 -3.11 13.44 2.97
CA PHE A 185 -3.11 13.45 4.43
C PHE A 185 -3.27 14.91 4.91
N LEU A 186 -4.19 15.16 5.83
CA LEU A 186 -4.52 16.49 6.36
C LEU A 186 -4.30 16.60 7.87
#